data_AF-A0A1G9WMZ4-F1
#
_entry.id   AF-A0A1G9WMZ4-F1
#
_cell.length_a   1.000
_cell.length_b   1.000
_cell.length_c   1.000
_cell.angle_alpha   90.00
_cell.angle_beta   90.00
_cell.angle_gamma   90.00
#
_symmetry.space_group_name_H-M   'P 1'
#
loop_
_entity.id
_entity.type
_entity.pdbx_description
1 polymer ?
#
loop_
_entity_poly.entity_id
_entity_poly.type
_entity_poly.pdbx_seq_one_letter_code
_entity_poly.pdbx_strand_id
1 'polypeptide(L)'
;MGHIQDRWWTVKDGVREKTSLYGKGLRYKVRIPLPGGGERTKSFPDRQKNAAEAFLHEMENDKNEGTYLDPDAGKIAFRKYAEEHWLDEQMFDESTREQVEVRLKLHVFPYFGDDELRVILPSTIQTWDRKL
;
A
#
# COMPACT_ATOMS: atom_id res chain seq x y z
N MET A 1 12.43 11.16 -5.85
CA MET A 1 12.99 10.86 -4.51
C MET A 1 12.01 11.37 -3.46
N GLY A 2 11.82 10.63 -2.37
CA GLY A 2 10.94 11.14 -1.31
C GLY A 2 11.60 12.30 -0.57
N HIS A 3 10.82 13.15 0.08
CA HIS A 3 11.37 14.24 0.90
C HIS A 3 10.50 14.51 2.12
N ILE A 4 11.11 15.14 3.14
CA ILE A 4 10.45 15.55 4.37
C ILE A 4 10.24 17.06 4.33
N GLN A 5 8.99 17.49 4.41
CA GLN A 5 8.59 18.88 4.50
C GLN A 5 8.41 19.27 5.97
N ASP A 6 9.15 20.29 6.45
CA ASP A 6 8.86 20.95 7.73
C ASP A 6 7.68 21.92 7.52
N ARG A 7 6.56 21.68 8.22
CA ARG A 7 5.34 22.48 8.08
C ARG A 7 5.31 23.68 9.02
N TRP A 8 6.19 23.72 10.02
CA TRP A 8 6.23 24.78 11.03
C TRP A 8 7.19 25.91 10.65
N TRP A 9 8.18 25.60 9.82
CA TRP A 9 9.19 26.54 9.38
C TRP A 9 9.28 26.53 7.85
N THR A 10 9.36 27.71 7.27
CA THR A 10 9.67 27.87 5.84
C THR A 10 10.90 28.75 5.70
N VAL A 11 11.62 28.61 4.59
CA VAL A 11 12.72 29.52 4.23
C VAL A 11 12.25 30.36 3.05
N LYS A 12 12.25 31.68 3.20
CA LYS A 12 12.03 32.66 2.13
C LYS A 12 13.21 33.61 2.11
N ASP A 13 13.82 33.80 0.94
CA ASP A 13 14.96 34.71 0.76
C ASP A 13 16.11 34.49 1.77
N GLY A 14 16.37 33.23 2.14
CA GLY A 14 17.40 32.85 3.12
C GLY A 14 17.02 33.07 4.59
N VAL A 15 15.86 33.65 4.88
CA VAL A 15 15.35 33.88 6.23
C VAL A 15 14.36 32.77 6.61
N ARG A 16 14.55 32.22 7.82
CA ARG A 16 13.67 31.19 8.37
C ARG A 16 12.46 31.84 9.05
N GLU A 17 11.28 31.65 8.47
CA GLU A 17 10.02 32.20 8.97
C GLU A 17 9.15 31.11 9.62
N LYS A 18 8.44 31.49 10.68
CA LYS A 18 7.40 30.64 11.28
C LYS A 18 6.17 30.65 10.39
N THR A 19 5.63 29.48 10.08
CA THR A 19 4.37 29.37 9.36
C THR A 19 3.18 29.55 10.30
N SER A 20 1.97 29.71 9.76
CA SER A 20 0.71 29.72 10.52
C SER A 20 0.44 28.41 11.27
N LEU A 21 1.14 27.33 10.89
CA LEU A 21 1.06 26.01 11.53
C LEU A 21 2.07 25.85 12.68
N TYR A 22 2.94 26.83 12.93
CA TYR A 22 3.93 26.75 14.00
C TYR A 22 3.25 26.50 15.36
N GLY A 23 3.64 25.41 16.03
CA GLY A 23 3.05 24.99 17.31
C GLY A 23 1.67 24.35 17.20
N LYS A 24 1.14 24.11 15.99
CA LYS A 24 -0.17 23.51 15.75
C LYS A 24 -0.06 22.29 14.83
N GLY A 25 -0.67 21.18 15.24
CA GLY A 25 -0.74 19.95 14.44
C GLY A 25 0.61 19.25 14.24
N LEU A 26 0.71 18.48 13.15
CA LEU A 26 1.88 17.65 12.83
C LEU A 26 2.92 18.47 12.05
N ARG A 27 4.19 18.36 12.45
CA ARG A 27 5.29 19.19 11.95
C ARG A 27 5.93 18.61 10.70
N TYR A 28 6.31 17.35 10.71
CA TYR A 28 7.09 16.74 9.63
C TYR A 28 6.15 15.98 8.69
N LYS A 29 6.07 16.35 7.42
CA LYS A 29 5.29 15.61 6.41
C LYS A 29 6.24 14.95 5.43
N VAL A 30 6.28 13.63 5.45
CA VAL A 30 6.99 12.82 4.45
C VAL A 30 6.12 12.74 3.20
N ARG A 31 6.72 12.96 2.03
CA ARG A 31 6.10 12.77 0.72
C ARG A 31 6.95 11.83 -0.11
N ILE A 32 6.34 10.78 -0.64
CA ILE A 32 7.03 9.74 -1.42
C ILE A 32 6.29 9.59 -2.75
N PRO A 33 6.94 9.88 -3.89
CA PRO A 33 6.33 9.69 -5.20
C PRO A 33 6.26 8.20 -5.57
N LEU A 34 5.08 7.77 -6.02
CA LEU A 34 4.78 6.39 -6.36
C LEU A 34 5.11 6.08 -7.84
N PRO A 35 5.54 4.84 -8.17
CA PRO A 35 5.86 4.46 -9.55
C PRO A 35 4.67 4.58 -10.52
N GLY A 36 3.44 4.33 -10.05
CA GLY A 36 2.20 4.42 -10.85
C GLY A 36 1.58 5.82 -10.93
N GLY A 37 2.30 6.85 -10.46
CA GLY A 37 1.75 8.20 -10.30
C GLY A 37 1.11 8.42 -8.93
N GLY A 38 1.09 9.68 -8.48
CA GLY A 38 0.64 10.06 -7.15
C GLY A 38 1.76 10.13 -6.09
N GLU A 39 1.39 10.59 -4.89
CA GLU A 39 2.29 10.74 -3.75
C GLU A 39 1.68 10.11 -2.50
N ARG A 40 2.42 9.22 -1.84
CA ARG A 40 2.07 8.78 -0.48
C ARG A 40 2.59 9.80 0.52
N THR A 41 1.74 10.18 1.47
CA THR A 41 2.15 11.12 2.52
C THR A 41 1.86 10.61 3.92
N LYS A 42 2.78 10.86 4.84
CA LYS A 42 2.61 10.55 6.27
C LYS A 42 3.13 11.73 7.07
N SER A 43 2.39 12.14 8.09
CA SER A 43 2.76 13.28 8.93
C SER A 43 3.12 12.83 10.34
N PHE A 44 4.12 13.45 10.94
CA PHE A 44 4.67 13.14 12.25
C PHE A 44 4.66 14.38 13.15
N PRO A 45 4.48 14.21 14.47
CA PRO A 45 4.47 15.31 15.41
C PRO A 45 5.87 15.93 15.60
N ASP A 46 5.92 17.03 16.33
CA ASP A 46 7.21 17.66 16.68
C ASP A 46 8.11 16.69 17.46
N ARG A 47 9.43 16.90 17.37
CA ARG A 47 10.49 16.03 17.92
C ARG A 47 10.57 14.61 17.34
N GLN A 48 9.70 14.23 16.41
CA GLN A 48 9.74 12.92 15.74
C GLN A 48 10.36 12.97 14.34
N LYS A 49 11.38 13.83 14.12
CA LYS A 49 12.09 13.91 12.83
C LYS A 49 12.74 12.58 12.46
N ASN A 50 13.38 11.92 13.43
CA ASN A 50 14.05 10.63 13.20
C ASN A 50 13.05 9.54 12.78
N ALA A 51 11.82 9.57 13.32
CA ALA A 51 10.78 8.62 12.90
C ALA A 51 10.27 8.91 11.48
N ALA A 52 10.21 10.20 11.09
CA ALA A 52 9.91 10.59 9.72
C ALA A 52 11.00 10.16 8.73
N GLU A 53 12.28 10.26 9.13
CA GLU A 53 13.43 9.79 8.35
C GLU A 53 13.46 8.27 8.24
N ALA A 54 13.25 7.54 9.35
CA ALA A 54 13.17 6.08 9.34
C ALA A 54 12.06 5.58 8.42
N PHE A 55 10.86 6.18 8.47
CA PHE A 55 9.76 5.85 7.58
C PHE A 55 10.08 6.15 6.10
N LEU A 56 10.78 7.27 5.82
CA LEU A 56 11.21 7.57 4.46
C LEU A 56 12.19 6.51 3.95
N HIS A 57 13.18 6.12 4.76
CA HIS A 57 14.18 5.10 4.39
C HIS A 57 13.57 3.71 4.20
N GLU A 58 12.66 3.29 5.08
CA GLU A 58 11.91 2.04 4.94
C GLU A 58 11.21 1.98 3.59
N MET A 59 10.46 3.03 3.25
CA MET A 59 9.72 3.09 1.99
C MET A 59 10.62 3.21 0.76
N GLU A 60 11.77 3.87 0.86
CA GLU A 60 12.76 3.92 -0.21
C GLU A 60 13.47 2.58 -0.42
N ASN A 61 13.72 1.83 0.66
CA ASN A 61 14.25 0.46 0.57
C ASN A 61 13.24 -0.48 -0.11
N ASP A 62 11.97 -0.46 0.31
CA ASP A 62 10.90 -1.26 -0.35
C ASP A 62 10.80 -0.94 -1.85
N LYS A 63 11.01 0.32 -2.21
CA LYS A 63 11.04 0.76 -3.62
C LYS A 63 12.27 0.22 -4.36
N ASN A 64 13.44 0.25 -3.73
CA ASN A 64 14.69 -0.23 -4.33
C ASN A 64 14.73 -1.75 -4.49
N GLU A 65 14.14 -2.48 -3.54
CA GLU A 65 14.02 -3.94 -3.60
C GLU A 65 13.00 -4.42 -4.64
N GLY A 66 12.24 -3.51 -5.26
CA GLY A 66 11.20 -3.86 -6.22
C GLY A 66 9.99 -4.56 -5.59
N THR A 67 9.93 -4.62 -4.26
CA THR A 67 8.87 -5.21 -3.45
C THR A 67 7.78 -4.21 -3.07
N TYR A 68 7.89 -2.96 -3.53
CA TYR A 68 6.86 -1.94 -3.35
C TYR A 68 5.53 -2.40 -3.96
N LEU A 69 4.70 -3.00 -3.12
CA LEU A 69 3.28 -3.22 -3.33
C LEU A 69 2.56 -2.02 -2.74
N ASP A 70 1.74 -1.32 -3.54
CA ASP A 70 0.87 -0.29 -3.00
C ASP A 70 0.01 -0.92 -1.89
N PRO A 71 0.15 -0.49 -0.62
CA PRO A 71 -0.60 -1.09 0.48
C PRO A 71 -2.09 -0.80 0.41
N ASP A 72 -2.52 0.13 -0.45
CA ASP A 72 -3.92 0.36 -0.77
C ASP A 72 -4.40 -0.50 -1.94
N ALA A 73 -3.52 -1.01 -2.81
CA ALA A 73 -3.91 -1.90 -3.92
C ALA A 73 -4.53 -3.21 -3.43
N GLY A 74 -4.20 -3.64 -2.21
CA GLY A 74 -4.84 -4.80 -1.57
C GLY A 74 -6.17 -4.50 -0.86
N LYS A 75 -6.66 -3.25 -0.85
CA LYS A 75 -7.98 -2.87 -0.28
C LYS A 75 -9.13 -3.12 -1.27
N ILE A 76 -9.09 -4.28 -1.90
CA ILE A 76 -10.13 -4.78 -2.79
C ILE A 76 -10.44 -6.20 -2.37
N ALA A 77 -11.72 -6.55 -2.37
CA ALA A 77 -12.16 -7.91 -2.07
C ALA A 77 -11.51 -8.88 -3.07
N PHE A 78 -10.99 -10.00 -2.58
CA PHE A 78 -10.29 -10.98 -3.41
C PHE A 78 -11.15 -11.46 -4.57
N ARG A 79 -12.45 -11.72 -4.34
CA ARG A 79 -13.38 -12.11 -5.40
C ARG A 79 -13.42 -11.09 -6.52
N LYS A 80 -13.57 -9.81 -6.17
CA LYS A 80 -13.67 -8.71 -7.13
C LYS A 80 -12.41 -8.61 -7.97
N TYR A 81 -11.24 -8.66 -7.34
CA TYR A 81 -9.97 -8.65 -8.06
C TYR A 81 -9.80 -9.88 -8.96
N ALA A 82 -10.17 -11.07 -8.47
CA ALA A 82 -10.06 -12.30 -9.23
C ALA A 82 -10.93 -12.26 -10.50
N GLU A 83 -12.16 -11.77 -10.40
CA GLU A 83 -13.12 -11.71 -11.49
C GLU A 83 -12.86 -10.57 -12.48
N GLU A 84 -12.50 -9.36 -12.01
CA GLU A 84 -12.40 -8.15 -12.86
C GLU A 84 -10.99 -7.88 -13.41
N HIS A 85 -9.96 -8.52 -12.85
CA HIS A 85 -8.56 -8.24 -13.22
C HIS A 85 -7.80 -9.53 -13.49
N TRP A 86 -7.69 -10.41 -12.49
CA TRP A 86 -6.77 -11.54 -12.57
C TRP A 86 -7.13 -12.52 -13.68
N LEU A 87 -8.39 -12.93 -13.78
CA LEU A 87 -8.84 -13.88 -14.81
C LEU A 87 -8.68 -13.33 -16.23
N ASP A 88 -8.85 -12.02 -16.43
CA ASP A 88 -8.71 -11.38 -17.74
C ASP A 88 -7.25 -11.18 -18.16
N GLU A 89 -6.34 -11.06 -17.19
CA GLU A 89 -4.89 -10.97 -17.44
C GLU A 89 -4.26 -12.33 -17.79
N GLN A 90 -4.92 -13.44 -17.44
CA GLN A 90 -4.39 -14.77 -17.74
C GLN A 90 -4.65 -15.17 -19.20
N MET A 91 -3.62 -15.73 -19.85
CA MET A 91 -3.77 -16.33 -21.18
C MET A 91 -4.22 -17.79 -21.06
N PHE A 92 -5.45 -18.01 -20.62
CA PHE A 92 -6.07 -19.34 -20.62
C PHE A 92 -6.77 -19.61 -21.95
N ASP A 93 -6.79 -20.88 -22.37
CA ASP A 93 -7.83 -21.33 -23.29
C ASP A 93 -9.19 -21.32 -22.58
N GLU A 94 -10.28 -21.20 -23.34
CA GLU A 94 -11.64 -21.06 -22.80
C GLU A 94 -12.00 -22.17 -21.79
N SER A 95 -11.63 -23.42 -22.09
CA SER A 95 -11.96 -24.56 -21.24
C SER A 95 -11.19 -24.55 -19.91
N THR A 96 -9.95 -24.07 -19.93
CA THR A 96 -9.15 -23.86 -18.72
C THR A 96 -9.72 -22.71 -17.91
N ARG A 97 -10.12 -21.61 -18.56
CA ARG A 97 -10.75 -20.46 -17.88
C ARG A 97 -12.00 -20.89 -17.11
N GLU A 98 -12.91 -21.61 -17.76
CA GLU A 98 -14.13 -22.11 -17.10
C GLU A 98 -13.82 -23.00 -15.89
N GLN A 99 -12.85 -23.92 -16.03
CA GLN A 99 -12.45 -24.78 -14.91
C GLN A 99 -11.86 -24.00 -13.74
N VAL A 100 -11.02 -22.99 -14.01
CA VAL A 100 -10.45 -22.13 -12.98
C VAL A 100 -11.54 -21.32 -12.29
N GLU A 101 -12.48 -20.74 -13.03
CA GLU A 101 -13.63 -20.03 -12.47
C GLU A 101 -14.47 -20.92 -11.54
N VAL A 102 -14.78 -22.14 -11.96
CA VAL A 102 -15.53 -23.10 -11.14
C VAL A 102 -14.78 -23.42 -9.85
N ARG A 103 -13.47 -23.64 -9.91
CA ARG A 103 -12.65 -23.90 -8.72
C ARG A 103 -12.62 -22.71 -7.78
N LEU A 104 -12.46 -21.49 -8.30
CA LEU A 104 -12.52 -20.27 -7.51
C LEU A 104 -13.87 -20.13 -6.81
N LYS A 105 -14.98 -20.29 -7.55
CA LYS A 105 -16.35 -20.18 -7.04
C LYS A 105 -16.67 -21.21 -5.96
N LEU A 106 -16.25 -22.46 -6.14
CA LEU A 106 -16.61 -23.56 -5.25
C LEU A 106 -15.67 -23.71 -4.05
N HIS A 107 -14.38 -23.41 -4.20
CA HIS A 107 -13.38 -23.76 -3.19
C HIS A 107 -12.70 -22.55 -2.56
N VAL A 108 -12.55 -21.43 -3.26
CA VAL A 108 -11.74 -20.30 -2.75
C VAL A 108 -12.61 -19.17 -2.24
N PHE A 109 -13.58 -18.72 -3.04
CA PHE A 109 -14.49 -17.62 -2.68
C PHE A 109 -15.33 -17.84 -1.42
N PRO A 110 -15.75 -19.06 -1.06
CA PRO A 110 -16.46 -19.28 0.20
C PRO A 110 -15.64 -18.94 1.45
N TYR A 111 -14.30 -18.91 1.35
CA TYR A 111 -13.42 -18.65 2.47
C TYR A 111 -12.80 -17.25 2.44
N PHE A 112 -12.37 -16.81 1.25
CA PHE A 112 -11.59 -15.57 1.11
C PHE A 112 -12.26 -14.53 0.23
N GLY A 113 -13.39 -14.84 -0.40
CA GLY A 113 -13.96 -13.99 -1.45
C GLY A 113 -14.27 -12.56 -0.99
N ASP A 114 -14.73 -12.42 0.25
CA ASP A 114 -15.13 -11.14 0.85
C ASP A 114 -13.97 -10.48 1.62
N ASP A 115 -12.86 -11.18 1.80
CA ASP A 115 -11.66 -10.64 2.43
C ASP A 115 -10.91 -9.71 1.48
N GLU A 116 -10.34 -8.65 2.03
CA GLU A 116 -9.41 -7.80 1.29
C GLU A 116 -8.13 -8.59 0.94
N LEU A 117 -7.62 -8.45 -0.28
CA LEU A 117 -6.40 -9.13 -0.73
C LEU A 117 -5.22 -9.00 0.23
N ARG A 118 -5.06 -7.83 0.85
CA ARG A 118 -3.96 -7.57 1.80
C ARG A 118 -4.01 -8.37 3.09
N VAL A 119 -5.17 -8.94 3.47
CA VAL A 119 -5.31 -9.72 4.71
C VAL A 119 -5.13 -11.22 4.49
N ILE A 120 -5.09 -11.66 3.22
CA ILE A 120 -4.83 -13.06 2.85
C ILE A 120 -3.32 -13.30 2.89
N LEU A 121 -2.83 -13.70 4.06
CA LEU A 121 -1.43 -13.98 4.31
C LEU A 121 -1.10 -15.46 4.06
N PRO A 122 0.18 -15.83 3.83
CA PRO A 122 0.59 -17.23 3.74
C PRO A 122 0.16 -18.07 4.95
N SER A 123 0.15 -17.48 6.15
CA SER A 123 -0.35 -18.13 7.37
C SER A 123 -1.86 -18.41 7.33
N THR A 124 -2.64 -17.51 6.74
CA THR A 124 -4.08 -17.68 6.53
C THR A 124 -4.33 -18.85 5.60
N ILE A 125 -3.59 -18.94 4.49
CA ILE A 125 -3.68 -20.03 3.51
C ILE A 125 -3.30 -21.37 4.16
N GLN A 126 -2.20 -21.43 4.90
CA GLN A 126 -1.81 -22.66 5.62
C GLN A 126 -2.83 -23.12 6.66
N THR A 127 -3.52 -22.18 7.31
CA THR A 127 -4.56 -22.50 8.29
C THR A 127 -5.81 -23.06 7.59
N TRP A 128 -6.15 -22.53 6.43
CA TRP A 128 -7.25 -23.03 5.60
C TRP A 128 -6.95 -24.42 5.03
N ASP A 129 -5.76 -24.64 4.51
CA ASP A 129 -5.32 -25.94 3.96
C ASP A 129 -5.43 -27.07 4.99
N ARG A 130 -5.12 -26.80 6.27
CA ARG A 130 -5.30 -27.77 7.36
C ARG A 130 -6.75 -28.05 7.76
N LYS A 131 -7.70 -27.18 7.38
CA LYS A 131 -9.12 -27.30 7.74
C LYS A 131 -9.93 -28.05 6.68
N LEU A 132 -9.38 -28.26 5.49
CA LEU A 132 -9.90 -29.12 4.44
C LEU A 132 -9.56 -30.59 4.72
#